data_AF-A0A218XK14-F1
#
_entry.id   AF-A0A218XK14-F1
#
_cell.length_a   1.000
_cell.length_b   1.000
_cell.length_c   1.000
_cell.angle_alpha   90.00
_cell.angle_beta   90.00
_cell.angle_gamma   90.00
#
_symmetry.space_group_name_H-M   'P 1'
#
loop_
_entity.id
_entity.type
_entity.pdbx_description
1 polymer ?
#
loop_
_entity_poly.entity_id
_entity_poly.type
_entity_poly.pdbx_seq_one_letter_code
_entity_poly.pdbx_strand_id
1 'polypeptide(L)'
;MGLDPTADERLGLGPVGDLSMGLDPTVDQRLGLGPVGDLTMGLGPTKDQRLGVGPGGDLTMELGSTKDQRLGLARGDLTMGLDPTKAERMGLGHVGDLTMGLDPTEDQRLGLGHVGDLTMGLDPTKAERMGLGHVGDLTMGLDPTKAERMGLGHVGDLTMGLDPTKAERMGLGHVGDLTMGLGPTEDQRLGLDHVGDLTMGLGPTEDQRTRSYG
;
A
#
# COMPACT_ATOMS: atom_id res chain seq x y z
N MET A 1 29.34 -20.30 -8.80
CA MET A 1 29.11 -21.19 -7.65
C MET A 1 28.11 -20.45 -6.78
N GLY A 2 26.81 -20.72 -6.97
CA GLY A 2 25.74 -19.98 -6.28
C GLY A 2 25.66 -20.48 -4.85
N LEU A 3 25.69 -19.56 -3.89
CA LEU A 3 25.42 -19.88 -2.50
C LEU A 3 23.95 -20.34 -2.43
N ASP A 4 23.74 -21.51 -1.84
CA ASP A 4 22.40 -21.97 -1.50
C ASP A 4 21.81 -20.94 -0.50
N PRO A 5 20.64 -20.34 -0.77
CA PRO A 5 20.03 -19.41 0.18
C PRO A 5 19.88 -20.10 1.53
N THR A 6 20.18 -19.39 2.61
CA THR A 6 19.94 -19.83 3.98
C THR A 6 18.47 -20.26 4.08
N ALA A 7 18.21 -21.47 4.61
CA ALA A 7 16.89 -22.08 4.54
C ALA A 7 15.81 -21.21 5.25
N ASP A 8 16.11 -20.69 6.43
CA ASP A 8 15.19 -19.82 7.21
C ASP A 8 16.02 -18.77 7.97
N GLU A 9 15.66 -17.50 7.88
CA GLU A 9 16.15 -16.43 8.75
C GLU A 9 15.06 -15.94 9.70
N ARG A 10 15.36 -15.92 11.00
CA ARG A 10 14.47 -15.39 12.03
C ARG A 10 15.24 -14.48 12.96
N LEU A 11 14.79 -13.23 13.07
CA LEU A 11 15.38 -12.25 13.97
C LEU A 11 14.28 -11.55 14.79
N GLY A 12 14.54 -11.41 16.08
CA GLY A 12 13.69 -10.71 17.03
C GLY A 12 14.53 -9.75 17.85
N LEU A 13 14.32 -8.45 17.71
CA LEU A 13 15.03 -7.43 18.48
C LEU A 13 14.07 -6.76 19.47
N GLY A 14 14.55 -6.54 20.68
CA GLY A 14 13.88 -5.68 21.66
C GLY A 14 14.01 -4.20 21.30
N PRO A 15 13.78 -3.29 22.25
CA PRO A 15 13.99 -1.87 22.03
C PRO A 15 15.44 -1.60 21.59
N VAL A 16 15.59 -0.91 20.47
CA VAL A 16 16.89 -0.48 19.92
C VAL A 16 16.80 1.01 19.56
N GLY A 17 17.94 1.69 19.52
CA GLY A 17 18.01 3.05 18.96
C GLY A 17 17.89 3.00 17.44
N ASP A 18 18.69 3.80 16.75
CA ASP A 18 18.70 3.77 15.28
C ASP A 18 19.34 2.48 14.78
N LEU A 19 18.77 1.91 13.72
CA LEU A 19 19.18 0.64 13.16
C LEU A 19 19.31 0.75 11.64
N SER A 20 20.43 0.27 11.12
CA SER A 20 20.62 0.04 9.70
C SER A 20 21.03 -1.41 9.48
N MET A 21 20.34 -2.13 8.60
CA MET A 21 20.66 -3.51 8.29
C MET A 21 20.24 -3.93 6.88
N GLY A 22 20.95 -4.92 6.33
CA GLY A 22 20.59 -5.60 5.09
C GLY A 22 20.57 -7.11 5.31
N LEU A 23 19.59 -7.80 4.74
CA LEU A 23 19.56 -9.26 4.70
C LEU A 23 19.70 -9.76 3.27
N ASP A 24 20.53 -10.79 3.09
CA ASP A 24 20.77 -11.43 1.80
C ASP A 24 19.55 -12.30 1.37
N PRO A 25 19.50 -12.76 0.11
CA PRO A 25 18.42 -13.63 -0.36
C PRO A 25 18.30 -14.93 0.45
N THR A 26 17.08 -15.30 0.83
CA THR A 26 16.77 -16.53 1.58
C THR A 26 15.51 -17.21 1.06
N VAL A 27 15.15 -18.37 1.61
CA VAL A 27 13.85 -18.98 1.30
C VAL A 27 12.75 -18.32 2.13
N ASP A 28 12.91 -18.28 3.45
CA ASP A 28 11.95 -17.70 4.40
C ASP A 28 12.62 -16.67 5.32
N GLN A 29 12.05 -15.46 5.40
CA GLN A 29 12.50 -14.39 6.30
C GLN A 29 11.40 -13.95 7.27
N ARG A 30 11.73 -13.93 8.56
CA ARG A 30 10.84 -13.45 9.61
C ARG A 30 11.56 -12.49 10.54
N LEU A 31 11.13 -11.24 10.55
CA LEU A 31 11.70 -10.20 11.37
C LEU A 31 10.64 -9.56 12.27
N GLY A 32 10.93 -9.50 13.57
CA GLY A 32 10.14 -8.79 14.56
C GLY A 32 11.00 -7.79 15.30
N LEU A 33 10.75 -6.50 15.08
CA LEU A 33 11.43 -5.42 15.79
C LEU A 33 10.48 -4.84 16.84
N GLY A 34 10.98 -4.70 18.06
CA GLY A 34 10.34 -3.87 19.09
C GLY A 34 10.41 -2.38 18.74
N PRO A 35 10.23 -1.49 19.73
CA PRO A 35 10.43 -0.07 19.50
C PRO A 35 11.82 0.22 18.96
N VAL A 36 11.90 0.97 17.87
CA VAL A 36 13.14 1.33 17.17
C VAL A 36 13.19 2.85 17.05
N GLY A 37 14.39 3.44 17.03
CA GLY A 37 14.58 4.83 16.60
C GLY A 37 14.30 4.95 15.10
N ASP A 38 15.25 5.46 14.35
CA ASP A 38 15.16 5.45 12.89
C ASP A 38 15.63 4.08 12.34
N LEU A 39 14.91 3.55 11.35
CA LEU A 39 15.21 2.27 10.73
C LEU A 39 15.46 2.44 9.24
N THR A 40 16.63 2.00 8.77
CA THR A 40 16.89 1.79 7.34
C THR A 40 17.15 0.31 7.08
N MET A 41 16.39 -0.29 6.15
CA MET A 41 16.49 -1.72 5.88
C MET A 41 16.41 -2.08 4.41
N GLY A 42 17.27 -2.99 3.97
CA GLY A 42 17.16 -3.69 2.69
C GLY A 42 16.95 -5.19 2.90
N LEU A 43 15.91 -5.78 2.31
CA LEU A 43 15.71 -7.23 2.31
C LEU A 43 15.92 -7.78 0.90
N GLY A 44 16.80 -8.76 0.73
CA GLY A 44 17.00 -9.45 -0.53
C GLY A 44 15.79 -10.33 -0.93
N PRO A 45 15.71 -10.80 -2.18
CA PRO A 45 14.64 -11.67 -2.65
C PRO A 45 14.40 -12.91 -1.78
N THR A 46 13.12 -13.23 -1.53
CA THR A 46 12.71 -14.43 -0.79
C THR A 46 11.53 -15.16 -1.41
N LYS A 47 11.14 -16.31 -0.87
CA LYS A 47 9.81 -16.88 -1.18
C LYS A 47 8.77 -16.27 -0.25
N ASP A 48 9.02 -16.35 1.05
CA ASP A 48 8.08 -15.91 2.08
C ASP A 48 8.74 -14.88 3.02
N GLN A 49 8.17 -13.68 3.06
CA GLN A 49 8.68 -12.59 3.90
C GLN A 49 7.63 -12.11 4.90
N ARG A 50 8.02 -12.00 6.17
CA ARG A 50 7.17 -11.45 7.23
C ARG A 50 7.95 -10.46 8.08
N LEU A 51 7.48 -9.23 8.08
CA LEU A 51 8.07 -8.14 8.85
C LEU A 51 7.03 -7.52 9.78
N GLY A 52 7.38 -7.46 11.06
CA GLY A 52 6.66 -6.71 12.08
C GLY A 52 7.58 -5.69 12.72
N VAL A 53 7.24 -4.41 12.67
CA VAL A 53 8.01 -3.35 13.35
C VAL A 53 7.11 -2.63 14.33
N GLY A 54 7.56 -2.57 15.58
CA GLY A 54 6.91 -1.83 16.64
C GLY A 54 7.03 -0.32 16.47
N PRO A 55 6.42 0.46 17.38
CA PRO A 55 6.44 1.93 17.34
C PRO A 55 7.85 2.50 17.23
N GLY A 56 8.11 3.38 16.27
CA GLY A 56 9.42 3.98 16.13
C GLY A 56 9.47 5.38 15.55
N GLY A 57 10.69 5.79 15.21
CA GLY A 57 10.99 6.95 14.39
C GLY A 57 10.82 6.64 12.90
N ASP A 58 11.64 7.25 12.06
CA ASP A 58 11.43 7.19 10.61
C ASP A 58 11.88 5.86 10.03
N LEU A 59 11.10 5.33 9.09
CA LEU A 59 11.28 4.01 8.50
C LEU A 59 11.55 4.17 7.00
N THR A 60 12.71 3.70 6.54
CA THR A 60 13.03 3.58 5.12
C THR A 60 13.34 2.13 4.78
N MET A 61 12.60 1.57 3.82
CA MET A 61 12.70 0.16 3.48
C MET A 61 12.68 -0.10 1.98
N GLU A 62 13.53 -1.02 1.55
CA GLU A 62 13.54 -1.58 0.20
C GLU A 62 13.46 -3.10 0.33
N LEU A 63 12.39 -3.70 -0.19
CA LEU A 63 12.17 -5.13 -0.08
C LEU A 63 12.22 -5.76 -1.47
N GLY A 64 13.12 -6.71 -1.63
CA GLY A 64 13.32 -7.46 -2.86
C GLY A 64 12.17 -8.39 -3.19
N SER A 65 12.14 -8.89 -4.43
CA SER A 65 11.03 -9.68 -4.96
C SER A 65 10.67 -10.89 -4.09
N THR A 66 9.38 -11.14 -3.88
CA THR A 66 8.88 -12.28 -3.09
C THR A 66 7.69 -13.00 -3.74
N LYS A 67 7.35 -14.20 -3.25
CA LYS A 67 6.06 -14.81 -3.59
C LYS A 67 4.97 -14.28 -2.66
N ASP A 68 5.21 -14.37 -1.36
CA ASP A 68 4.26 -13.97 -0.33
C ASP A 68 4.91 -12.98 0.64
N GLN A 69 4.39 -11.75 0.66
CA GLN A 69 4.86 -10.70 1.55
C GLN A 69 3.81 -10.30 2.57
N ARG A 70 4.22 -10.17 3.84
CA ARG A 70 3.37 -9.65 4.91
C ARG A 70 4.08 -8.63 5.76
N LEU A 71 3.47 -7.46 5.89
CA LEU A 71 4.01 -6.33 6.63
C LEU A 71 3.01 -5.83 7.66
N GLY A 72 3.49 -5.60 8.88
CA GLY A 72 2.76 -4.92 9.94
C GLY A 72 3.65 -3.90 10.64
N LEU A 73 3.32 -2.61 10.54
CA LEU A 73 4.10 -1.56 11.17
C LEU A 73 3.23 -0.69 12.06
N ALA A 74 3.88 -0.11 13.06
CA ALA A 74 3.30 0.91 13.91
C ALA A 74 4.25 2.10 13.98
N ARG A 75 3.72 3.30 13.73
CA ARG A 75 4.21 4.64 14.09
C ARG A 75 5.53 5.09 13.44
N GLY A 76 5.60 6.38 13.11
CA GLY A 76 6.71 7.01 12.40
C GLY A 76 6.33 7.37 10.96
N ASP A 77 7.17 8.14 10.28
CA ASP A 77 7.04 8.36 8.84
C ASP A 77 7.65 7.16 8.11
N LEU A 78 7.04 6.76 7.00
CA LEU A 78 7.40 5.53 6.29
C LEU A 78 7.62 5.82 4.81
N THR A 79 8.81 5.47 4.33
CA THR A 79 9.13 5.39 2.91
C THR A 79 9.45 3.95 2.54
N MET A 80 8.75 3.41 1.53
CA MET A 80 8.93 2.02 1.11
C MET A 80 8.90 1.85 -0.41
N GLY A 81 9.84 1.06 -0.92
CA GLY A 81 9.81 0.49 -2.27
C GLY A 81 9.70 -1.03 -2.19
N LEU A 82 8.76 -1.61 -2.92
CA LEU A 82 8.56 -3.05 -3.00
C LEU A 82 8.77 -3.53 -4.44
N ASP A 83 9.72 -4.43 -4.63
CA ASP A 83 9.95 -5.16 -5.88
C ASP A 83 8.77 -6.10 -6.22
N PRO A 84 8.68 -6.63 -7.46
CA PRO A 84 7.54 -7.42 -7.91
C PRO A 84 7.25 -8.62 -7.00
N THR A 85 5.97 -8.80 -6.62
CA THR A 85 5.54 -9.95 -5.83
C THR A 85 4.37 -10.71 -6.44
N LYS A 86 4.06 -11.92 -5.96
CA LYS A 86 2.80 -12.59 -6.35
C LYS A 86 1.65 -12.15 -5.48
N ALA A 87 1.86 -12.15 -4.16
CA ALA A 87 0.85 -11.82 -3.20
C ALA A 87 1.41 -10.90 -2.11
N GLU A 88 0.82 -9.72 -2.00
CA GLU A 88 1.21 -8.73 -1.00
C GLU A 88 0.08 -8.47 0.00
N ARG A 89 0.43 -8.42 1.28
CA ARG A 89 -0.49 -8.05 2.35
C ARG A 89 0.16 -7.09 3.32
N MET A 90 -0.39 -5.88 3.40
CA MET A 90 0.07 -4.87 4.33
C MET A 90 -1.05 -4.45 5.28
N GLY A 91 -0.72 -4.36 6.57
CA GLY A 91 -1.60 -3.81 7.59
C GLY A 91 -0.86 -2.75 8.41
N LEU A 92 -1.21 -1.48 8.25
CA LEU A 92 -0.60 -0.40 9.03
C LEU A 92 -1.61 0.18 10.02
N GLY A 93 -1.16 0.38 11.26
CA GLY A 93 -2.01 0.87 12.36
C GLY A 93 -2.12 2.39 12.37
N HIS A 94 -1.18 3.02 13.07
CA HIS A 94 -1.01 4.48 13.09
C HIS A 94 0.34 4.79 12.46
N VAL A 95 0.38 5.50 11.35
CA VAL A 95 1.60 5.96 10.69
C VAL A 95 1.53 7.49 10.63
N GLY A 96 2.67 8.17 10.64
CA GLY A 96 2.75 9.58 10.25
C GLY A 96 2.53 9.67 8.74
N ASP A 97 3.48 10.27 8.04
CA ASP A 97 3.40 10.37 6.59
C ASP A 97 3.91 9.09 5.93
N LEU A 98 3.26 8.68 4.84
CA LEU A 98 3.54 7.43 4.14
C LEU A 98 3.77 7.69 2.66
N THR A 99 4.96 7.31 2.18
CA THR A 99 5.29 7.28 0.75
C THR A 99 5.61 5.85 0.31
N MET A 100 4.95 5.38 -0.74
CA MET A 100 5.09 4.00 -1.21
C MET A 100 5.10 3.88 -2.73
N GLY A 101 6.00 3.05 -3.24
CA GLY A 101 5.97 2.54 -4.61
C GLY A 101 5.89 1.01 -4.60
N LEU A 102 4.88 0.43 -5.25
CA LEU A 102 4.73 -1.02 -5.37
C LEU A 102 4.86 -1.42 -6.84
N ASP A 103 5.82 -2.30 -7.12
CA ASP A 103 6.03 -2.91 -8.43
C ASP A 103 4.93 -3.95 -8.77
N PRO A 104 4.86 -4.45 -10.03
CA PRO A 104 3.77 -5.28 -10.50
C PRO A 104 3.50 -6.51 -9.63
N THR A 105 2.23 -6.70 -9.26
CA THR A 105 1.81 -7.78 -8.35
C THR A 105 0.57 -8.53 -8.86
N GLU A 106 0.43 -9.84 -8.57
CA GLU A 106 -0.81 -10.55 -8.95
C GLU A 106 -1.97 -10.15 -8.03
N ASP A 107 -1.80 -10.30 -6.72
CA ASP A 107 -2.82 -10.01 -5.71
C ASP A 107 -2.29 -9.06 -4.61
N GLN A 108 -2.85 -7.86 -4.53
CA GLN A 108 -2.45 -6.84 -3.55
C GLN A 108 -3.57 -6.56 -2.54
N ARG A 109 -3.21 -6.51 -1.25
CA ARG A 109 -4.14 -6.17 -0.17
C ARG A 109 -3.53 -5.20 0.83
N LEU A 110 -4.08 -3.99 0.90
CA LEU A 110 -3.62 -2.94 1.79
C LEU A 110 -4.74 -2.55 2.76
N GLY A 111 -4.42 -2.53 4.05
CA GLY A 111 -5.32 -2.08 5.10
C GLY A 111 -4.62 -1.06 5.99
N LEU A 112 -5.00 0.21 5.90
CA LEU A 112 -4.38 1.28 6.69
C LEU A 112 -5.40 1.85 7.69
N GLY A 113 -4.99 1.98 8.94
CA GLY A 113 -5.80 2.55 10.02
C GLY A 113 -5.82 4.06 9.96
N HIS A 114 -4.90 4.70 10.70
CA HIS A 114 -4.71 6.14 10.71
C HIS A 114 -3.36 6.48 10.07
N VAL A 115 -3.37 7.30 9.03
CA VAL A 115 -2.19 7.80 8.35
C VAL A 115 -2.27 9.34 8.40
N GLY A 116 -1.12 10.00 8.46
CA GLY A 116 -0.98 11.41 8.09
C GLY A 116 -1.21 11.55 6.58
N ASP A 117 -0.24 12.11 5.87
CA ASP A 117 -0.33 12.23 4.42
C ASP A 117 0.15 10.94 3.73
N LEU A 118 -0.55 10.53 2.67
CA LEU A 118 -0.28 9.31 1.93
C LEU A 118 -0.02 9.62 0.46
N THR A 119 1.17 9.28 -0.02
CA THR A 119 1.53 9.25 -1.43
C THR A 119 1.82 7.81 -1.87
N MET A 120 1.12 7.34 -2.90
CA MET A 120 1.27 5.97 -3.39
C MET A 120 1.26 5.88 -4.91
N GLY A 121 2.22 5.13 -5.46
CA GLY A 121 2.22 4.69 -6.85
C GLY A 121 2.17 3.17 -6.91
N LEU A 122 1.23 2.62 -7.68
CA LEU A 122 1.03 1.19 -7.84
C LEU A 122 1.13 0.80 -9.31
N ASP A 123 2.11 -0.04 -9.61
CA ASP A 123 2.33 -0.63 -10.93
C ASP A 123 1.24 -1.69 -11.28
N PRO A 124 1.17 -2.18 -12.53
CA PRO A 124 0.06 -3.02 -12.98
C PRO A 124 -0.18 -4.26 -12.12
N THR A 125 -1.44 -4.46 -11.69
CA THR A 125 -1.84 -5.63 -10.89
C THR A 125 -3.01 -6.42 -11.51
N LYS A 126 -3.17 -7.70 -11.11
CA LYS A 126 -4.40 -8.44 -11.51
C LYS A 126 -5.56 -8.12 -10.59
N ALA A 127 -5.34 -8.09 -9.27
CA ALA A 127 -6.39 -7.82 -8.30
C ALA A 127 -5.87 -6.97 -7.14
N GLU A 128 -6.55 -5.86 -6.90
CA GLU A 128 -6.21 -4.93 -5.84
C GLU A 128 -7.37 -4.75 -4.86
N ARG A 129 -7.06 -4.76 -3.57
CA ARG A 129 -8.01 -4.43 -2.51
C ARG A 129 -7.39 -3.50 -1.48
N MET A 130 -7.93 -2.30 -1.38
CA MET A 130 -7.48 -1.29 -0.43
C MET A 130 -8.61 -0.88 0.52
N GLY A 131 -8.27 -0.76 1.80
CA GLY A 131 -9.16 -0.21 2.82
C GLY A 131 -8.41 0.79 3.68
N LEU A 132 -8.79 2.06 3.63
CA LEU A 132 -8.19 3.14 4.40
C LEU A 132 -9.18 3.68 5.43
N GLY A 133 -8.76 3.80 6.68
CA GLY A 133 -9.57 4.32 7.78
C GLY A 133 -9.62 5.84 7.81
N HIS A 134 -8.60 6.46 8.41
CA HIS A 134 -8.40 7.90 8.49
C HIS A 134 -7.07 8.26 7.83
N VAL A 135 -7.11 9.11 6.81
CA VAL A 135 -5.94 9.64 6.11
C VAL A 135 -6.04 11.16 6.15
N GLY A 136 -4.91 11.84 6.26
CA GLY A 136 -4.78 13.25 5.92
C GLY A 136 -4.98 13.42 4.41
N ASP A 137 -4.00 13.99 3.72
CA ASP A 137 -4.09 14.14 2.28
C ASP A 137 -3.62 12.88 1.56
N LEU A 138 -4.35 12.47 0.52
CA LEU A 138 -4.10 11.25 -0.24
C LEU A 138 -3.82 11.58 -1.70
N THR A 139 -2.62 11.24 -2.17
CA THR A 139 -2.25 11.24 -3.58
C THR A 139 -1.96 9.82 -4.06
N MET A 140 -2.65 9.40 -5.12
CA MET A 140 -2.53 8.03 -5.64
C MET A 140 -2.49 7.97 -7.17
N GLY A 141 -1.57 7.17 -7.71
CA GLY A 141 -1.57 6.74 -9.10
C GLY A 141 -1.62 5.22 -9.19
N LEU A 142 -2.61 4.68 -9.90
CA LEU A 142 -2.74 3.26 -10.16
C LEU A 142 -2.58 3.00 -11.66
N ASP A 143 -1.62 2.15 -12.01
CA ASP A 143 -1.42 1.61 -13.35
C ASP A 143 -2.50 0.56 -13.70
N PRO A 144 -2.58 0.08 -14.96
CA PRO A 144 -3.69 -0.78 -15.40
C PRO A 144 -3.89 -2.03 -14.54
N THR A 145 -5.12 -2.23 -14.05
CA THR A 145 -5.51 -3.42 -13.26
C THR A 145 -6.69 -4.18 -13.85
N LYS A 146 -6.87 -5.46 -13.51
CA LYS A 146 -8.10 -6.18 -13.94
C LYS A 146 -9.26 -5.95 -12.98
N ALA A 147 -9.01 -5.93 -11.68
CA ALA A 147 -10.05 -5.80 -10.68
C ALA A 147 -9.57 -4.98 -9.49
N GLU A 148 -10.25 -3.87 -9.24
CA GLU A 148 -9.91 -2.94 -8.19
C GLU A 148 -11.06 -2.76 -7.21
N ARG A 149 -10.76 -2.78 -5.92
CA ARG A 149 -11.72 -2.48 -4.87
C ARG A 149 -11.11 -1.59 -3.80
N MET A 150 -11.62 -0.38 -3.68
CA MET A 150 -11.17 0.59 -2.70
C MET A 150 -12.30 1.02 -1.77
N GLY A 151 -12.01 1.11 -0.48
CA GLY A 151 -12.90 1.67 0.53
C GLY A 151 -12.14 2.70 1.37
N LEU A 152 -12.54 3.95 1.29
CA LEU A 152 -11.92 5.05 2.03
C LEU A 152 -12.92 5.57 3.07
N GLY A 153 -12.52 5.61 4.34
CA GLY A 153 -13.35 6.06 5.44
C GLY A 153 -13.41 7.59 5.54
N HIS A 154 -12.35 8.19 6.07
CA HIS A 154 -12.14 9.63 6.20
C HIS A 154 -10.83 9.99 5.54
N VAL A 155 -10.87 10.89 4.58
CA VAL A 155 -9.71 11.45 3.87
C VAL A 155 -9.83 12.97 3.94
N GLY A 156 -8.70 13.66 4.09
CA GLY A 156 -8.57 15.09 3.79
C GLY A 156 -8.78 15.31 2.30
N ASP A 157 -7.80 15.88 1.62
CA ASP A 157 -7.88 16.08 0.18
C ASP A 157 -7.43 14.81 -0.57
N LEU A 158 -8.18 14.42 -1.59
CA LEU A 158 -7.93 13.22 -2.38
C LEU A 158 -7.63 13.59 -3.84
N THR A 159 -6.42 13.27 -4.28
CA THR A 159 -6.02 13.29 -5.69
C THR A 159 -5.73 11.88 -6.18
N MET A 160 -6.43 11.43 -7.22
CA MET A 160 -6.28 10.08 -7.74
C MET A 160 -6.26 10.03 -9.27
N GLY A 161 -5.33 9.26 -9.84
CA GLY A 161 -5.32 8.87 -11.24
C GLY A 161 -5.40 7.35 -11.36
N LEU A 162 -6.42 6.86 -12.08
CA LEU A 162 -6.61 5.45 -12.37
C LEU A 162 -6.44 5.19 -13.86
N ASP A 163 -5.52 4.32 -14.23
CA ASP A 163 -5.35 3.82 -15.59
C ASP A 163 -6.43 2.79 -15.97
N PRO A 164 -6.50 2.33 -17.24
CA PRO A 164 -7.57 1.44 -17.68
C PRO A 164 -7.77 0.20 -16.79
N THR A 165 -9.01 -0.07 -16.39
CA THR A 165 -9.38 -1.27 -15.62
C THR A 165 -10.54 -2.05 -16.23
N LYS A 166 -10.74 -3.32 -15.85
CA LYS A 166 -11.96 -4.05 -16.25
C LYS A 166 -13.10 -3.87 -15.27
N ALA A 167 -12.80 -3.96 -13.98
CA ALA A 167 -13.81 -3.88 -12.94
C ALA A 167 -13.32 -3.01 -11.78
N GLU A 168 -13.98 -1.88 -11.57
CA GLU A 168 -13.63 -0.90 -10.55
C GLU A 168 -14.76 -0.74 -9.55
N ARG A 169 -14.43 -0.76 -8.26
CA ARG A 169 -15.38 -0.50 -7.17
C ARG A 169 -14.76 0.38 -6.10
N MET A 170 -15.27 1.60 -5.99
CA MET A 170 -14.84 2.55 -4.98
C MET A 170 -16.00 2.92 -4.06
N GLY A 171 -15.73 2.96 -2.76
CA GLY A 171 -16.60 3.55 -1.76
C GLY A 171 -15.83 4.61 -0.98
N LEU A 172 -16.25 5.86 -1.06
CA LEU A 172 -15.67 6.99 -0.36
C LEU A 172 -16.66 7.45 0.70
N GLY A 173 -16.25 7.44 1.96
CA GLY A 173 -17.01 7.99 3.08
C GLY A 173 -16.95 9.51 3.06
N HIS A 174 -16.17 10.08 3.98
CA HIS A 174 -15.92 11.52 4.06
C HIS A 174 -14.60 11.87 3.39
N VAL A 175 -14.66 12.73 2.39
CA VAL A 175 -13.51 13.31 1.69
C VAL A 175 -13.64 14.83 1.76
N GLY A 176 -12.52 15.53 1.95
CA GLY A 176 -12.39 16.97 1.69
C GLY A 176 -12.56 17.25 0.20
N ASP A 177 -11.57 17.86 -0.44
CA ASP A 177 -11.62 18.09 -1.88
C ASP A 177 -11.22 16.83 -2.65
N LEU A 178 -11.97 16.50 -3.71
CA LEU A 178 -11.78 15.31 -4.51
C LEU A 178 -11.43 15.67 -5.95
N THR A 179 -10.22 15.31 -6.37
CA THR A 179 -9.78 15.35 -7.77
C THR A 179 -9.48 13.94 -8.26
N MET A 180 -10.21 13.49 -9.28
CA MET A 180 -10.08 12.13 -9.81
C MET A 180 -10.02 12.09 -11.33
N GLY A 181 -9.04 11.38 -11.88
CA GLY A 181 -8.99 10.99 -13.28
C GLY A 181 -9.19 9.49 -13.42
N LEU A 182 -10.21 9.07 -14.16
CA LEU A 182 -10.52 7.66 -14.41
C LEU A 182 -10.23 7.31 -15.87
N GLY A 183 -9.46 6.26 -16.09
CA GLY A 183 -9.22 5.66 -17.39
C GLY A 183 -10.45 4.94 -17.95
N PRO A 184 -10.34 4.35 -19.15
CA PRO A 184 -11.34 3.45 -19.71
C PRO A 184 -11.66 2.27 -18.79
N THR A 185 -12.94 2.01 -18.52
CA THR A 185 -13.36 0.91 -17.62
C THR A 185 -14.55 0.12 -18.20
N GLU A 186 -14.53 -1.22 -18.15
CA GLU A 186 -15.70 -2.01 -18.59
C GLU A 186 -16.86 -1.85 -17.57
N ASP A 187 -16.62 -2.21 -16.30
CA ASP A 187 -17.59 -2.15 -15.20
C ASP A 187 -17.11 -1.20 -14.08
N GLN A 188 -17.81 -0.08 -13.88
CA GLN A 188 -17.45 0.92 -12.86
C GLN A 188 -18.55 1.13 -11.82
N ARG A 189 -18.17 1.09 -10.52
CA ARG A 189 -19.07 1.43 -9.42
C ARG A 189 -18.43 2.40 -8.43
N LEU A 190 -19.07 3.54 -8.25
CA LEU A 190 -18.64 4.58 -7.32
C LEU A 190 -19.73 4.84 -6.27
N GLY A 191 -19.37 4.79 -5.00
CA GLY A 191 -20.20 5.23 -3.87
C GLY A 191 -19.53 6.41 -3.18
N LEU A 192 -20.25 7.51 -3.01
CA LEU A 192 -19.75 8.73 -2.36
C LEU A 192 -20.70 9.12 -1.23
N ASP A 193 -20.24 9.24 0.00
CA ASP A 193 -21.09 9.71 1.10
C ASP A 193 -21.03 11.24 1.19
N HIS A 194 -19.91 11.79 1.67
CA HIS A 194 -19.70 13.24 1.82
C HIS A 194 -18.40 13.67 1.17
N VAL A 195 -18.47 14.53 0.17
CA VAL A 195 -17.32 15.07 -0.56
C VAL A 195 -17.45 16.59 -0.58
N GLY A 196 -16.33 17.29 -0.38
CA GLY A 196 -16.17 18.72 -0.61
C GLY A 196 -16.20 19.06 -2.11
N ASP A 197 -15.24 19.85 -2.59
CA ASP A 197 -15.21 20.22 -4.01
C ASP A 197 -14.84 19.01 -4.87
N LEU A 198 -15.66 18.73 -5.89
CA LEU A 198 -15.51 17.56 -6.75
C LEU A 198 -15.07 17.94 -8.17
N THR A 199 -13.91 17.44 -8.57
CA THR A 199 -13.40 17.49 -9.95
C THR A 199 -13.15 16.06 -10.45
N MET A 200 -13.84 15.65 -11.52
CA MET A 200 -13.74 14.30 -12.07
C MET A 200 -13.58 14.31 -13.59
N GLY A 201 -12.52 13.66 -14.09
CA GLY A 201 -12.33 13.33 -15.49
C GLY A 201 -12.65 11.85 -15.72
N LEU A 202 -13.53 11.56 -16.68
CA LEU A 202 -13.98 10.19 -16.96
C LEU A 202 -13.53 9.73 -18.35
N GLY A 203 -12.87 8.58 -18.39
CA GLY A 203 -12.68 7.77 -19.58
C GLY A 203 -13.97 7.09 -20.03
N PRO A 204 -13.97 6.43 -21.20
CA PRO A 204 -15.13 5.71 -21.68
C PRO A 204 -15.46 4.50 -20.78
N THR A 205 -16.75 4.32 -20.47
CA THR A 205 -17.25 3.22 -19.62
C THR A 205 -18.42 2.49 -20.26
N GLU A 206 -18.47 1.14 -20.18
CA GLU A 206 -19.59 0.35 -20.70
C GLU A 206 -20.78 0.23 -19.72
N ASP A 207 -20.54 -0.14 -18.44
CA ASP A 207 -21.54 -0.10 -17.34
C ASP A 207 -21.03 0.80 -16.20
N GLN A 208 -21.68 1.94 -16.00
CA GLN A 208 -21.36 2.89 -14.93
C GLN A 208 -22.50 2.97 -13.91
N ARG A 209 -22.17 2.82 -12.62
CA ARG A 209 -23.11 3.04 -11.51
C ARG A 209 -22.52 3.91 -10.42
N THR A 210 -23.12 5.07 -10.24
CA THR A 210 -22.75 6.00 -9.16
C THR A 210 -23.88 6.06 -8.14
N ARG A 211 -23.54 5.99 -6.85
CA ARG A 211 -24.47 6.27 -5.74
C ARG A 211 -23.87 7.34 -4.84
N SER A 212 -24.72 8.25 -4.41
CA SER A 212 -24.40 9.22 -3.36
C SER A 212 -25.27 8.94 -2.13
N TYR A 213 -24.67 8.96 -0.96
CA TYR A 213 -25.36 8.81 0.34
C TYR A 213 -25.21 10.13 1.11
N GLY A 214 -26.18 11.02 0.96
CA GLY A 214 -26.24 12.32 1.64
C GLY A 214 -26.95 12.29 2.99
#